data_AF-A0A8T3YCT5-F1
#
_entry.id   AF-A0A8T3YCT5-F1
#
_cell.length_a   1.000
_cell.length_b   1.000
_cell.length_c   1.000
_cell.angle_alpha   90.00
_cell.angle_beta   90.00
_cell.angle_gamma   90.00
#
_symmetry.space_group_name_H-M   'P 1'
#
loop_
_entity.id
_entity.type
_entity.pdbx_description
1 polymer ?
#
loop_
_entity_poly.entity_id
_entity_poly.type
_entity_poly.pdbx_seq_one_letter_code
_entity_poly.pdbx_strand_id
1 'polypeptide(L)' 'MSEIAPKWPKRLVVVRHGRSELNEALDLFDEGIAENLERLENVRDVDIKLTKAGIWQAERTGIYLAATERFDICLSSPY' A
#
# COMPACT_ATOMS: atom_id res chain seq x y z
N MET A 1 17.85 32.59 19.49
CA MET A 1 16.92 31.63 20.13
C MET A 1 17.16 30.28 19.50
N SER A 2 17.54 29.26 20.26
CA SER A 2 17.69 27.90 19.72
C SER A 2 16.31 27.35 19.38
N GLU A 3 16.06 27.00 18.12
CA GLU A 3 14.86 26.29 17.72
C GLU A 3 14.79 24.94 18.45
N ILE A 4 13.75 24.75 19.26
CA ILE A 4 13.46 23.46 19.88
C ILE A 4 12.93 22.56 18.77
N ALA A 5 13.65 21.50 18.45
CA ALA A 5 13.21 20.52 17.46
C ALA A 5 11.85 19.92 17.90
N PRO A 6 10.85 19.87 17.00
CA PRO A 6 9.54 19.32 17.34
C PRO A 6 9.66 17.83 17.67
N LYS A 7 8.93 17.37 18.69
CA LYS A 7 8.88 15.96 19.10
C LYS A 7 8.34 15.03 18.00
N TRP A 8 7.56 15.58 17.07
CA TRP A 8 6.85 14.85 16.03
C TRP A 8 7.18 15.42 14.64
N PRO A 9 7.08 14.61 13.58
CA PRO A 9 7.26 15.09 12.22
C PRO A 9 6.24 16.18 11.90
N LYS A 10 6.68 17.23 11.20
CA LYS A 10 5.79 18.31 10.71
C LYS A 10 4.81 17.82 9.66
N ARG A 11 5.15 16.72 8.97
CA ARG A 11 4.34 16.10 7.92
C ARG A 11 4.48 14.59 7.99
N LEU A 12 3.34 13.89 8.11
CA LEU A 12 3.24 12.44 8.02
C LEU A 12 2.37 12.09 6.82
N VAL A 13 2.86 11.20 5.96
CA VAL A 13 2.11 10.69 4.80
C VAL A 13 2.00 9.18 4.94
N VAL A 14 0.78 8.67 4.82
CA VAL A 14 0.47 7.24 4.89
C VAL A 14 0.00 6.78 3.52
N VAL A 15 0.66 5.74 2.98
CA VAL A 15 0.37 5.19 1.66
C VAL A 15 -0.03 3.73 1.83
N ARG A 16 -1.20 3.37 1.30
CA ARG A 16 -1.61 1.96 1.15
C ARG A 16 -0.96 1.39 -0.13
N HIS A 17 -0.56 0.12 -0.11
CA HIS A 17 -0.08 -0.59 -1.29
C HIS A 17 -1.11 -0.55 -2.44
N GLY A 18 -0.62 -0.70 -3.68
CA GLY A 18 -1.47 -0.78 -4.87
C GLY A 18 -2.24 -2.11 -4.95
N ARG A 19 -3.03 -2.28 -6.01
CA ARG A 19 -3.80 -3.51 -6.25
C ARG A 19 -2.89 -4.76 -6.29
N SER A 20 -3.19 -5.75 -5.45
CA SER A 20 -2.51 -7.06 -5.44
C SER A 20 -3.24 -8.11 -6.29
N GLU A 21 -2.56 -9.20 -6.64
CA GLU A 21 -3.17 -10.35 -7.35
C GLU A 21 -4.36 -10.93 -6.56
N LEU A 22 -4.29 -10.90 -5.23
CA LEU A 22 -5.40 -11.29 -4.36
C LEU A 22 -6.59 -10.35 -4.47
N ASN A 23 -6.35 -9.03 -4.56
CA ASN A 23 -7.44 -8.08 -4.73
C ASN A 23 -8.16 -8.31 -6.07
N GLU A 24 -7.40 -8.60 -7.13
CA GLU A 24 -7.97 -8.91 -8.44
C GLU A 24 -8.74 -10.24 -8.43
N ALA A 25 -8.20 -11.26 -7.76
CA ALA A 25 -8.92 -12.53 -7.57
C ALA A 25 -10.22 -12.34 -6.79
N LEU A 26 -10.19 -11.60 -5.69
CA LEU A 26 -11.37 -11.29 -4.88
C LEU A 26 -12.42 -10.49 -5.66
N ASP A 27 -12.01 -9.48 -6.44
CA ASP A 27 -12.90 -8.72 -7.31
C ASP A 27 -13.64 -9.66 -8.31
N LEU A 28 -12.96 -10.70 -8.82
CA LEU A 28 -13.56 -11.72 -9.69
C LEU A 28 -14.47 -12.72 -8.94
N PHE A 29 -14.18 -13.00 -7.66
CA PHE A 29 -14.99 -13.90 -6.83
C PHE A 29 -16.27 -13.23 -6.29
N ASP A 30 -16.23 -11.92 -6.00
CA ASP A 30 -17.41 -11.16 -5.61
C ASP A 30 -18.46 -11.07 -6.74
N GLU A 31 -18.06 -11.26 -8.00
CA GLU A 31 -18.97 -11.40 -9.15
C GLU A 31 -19.64 -12.79 -9.24
N GLY A 32 -19.26 -13.76 -8.40
CA GLY A 32 -19.91 -15.07 -8.31
C GLY A 32 -19.25 -16.05 -7.33
N ILE A 33 -20.00 -16.37 -6.26
CA ILE A 33 -19.85 -17.50 -5.31
C ILE A 33 -19.04 -17.17 -4.03
N ALA A 34 -19.79 -16.89 -2.96
CA ALA A 34 -19.35 -16.64 -1.59
C ALA A 34 -18.72 -17.85 -0.86
N GLU A 35 -18.64 -19.03 -1.47
CA GLU A 35 -18.15 -20.27 -0.83
C GLU A 35 -16.62 -20.40 -0.76
N ASN A 36 -15.84 -19.48 -1.37
CA ASN A 36 -14.37 -19.56 -1.36
C ASN A 36 -13.65 -18.68 -0.31
N LEU A 37 -14.40 -17.88 0.47
CA LEU A 37 -13.83 -16.99 1.50
C LEU A 37 -13.02 -17.74 2.59
N GLU A 38 -13.43 -18.97 2.95
CA GLU A 38 -12.69 -19.81 3.91
C GLU A 38 -11.33 -20.31 3.37
N ARG A 39 -11.16 -20.44 2.04
CA ARG A 39 -9.84 -20.78 1.45
C ARG A 39 -8.90 -19.58 1.45
N LEU A 40 -9.42 -18.36 1.43
CA LEU A 40 -8.65 -17.11 1.38
C LEU A 40 -8.07 -16.71 2.74
N GLU A 41 -8.68 -17.12 3.85
CA GLU A 41 -8.11 -16.89 5.19
C GLU A 41 -6.76 -17.61 5.38
N ASN A 42 -6.58 -18.77 4.74
CA ASN A 42 -5.29 -19.50 4.69
C ASN A 42 -4.25 -18.84 3.76
N VAL A 43 -4.63 -17.82 2.98
CA VAL A 43 -3.75 -17.09 2.04
C VAL A 43 -3.22 -15.78 2.65
N ARG A 44 -3.69 -15.39 3.85
CA ARG A 44 -3.23 -14.17 4.54
C ARG A 44 -1.74 -14.13 4.89
N ASP A 45 -1.08 -15.29 4.95
CA ASP A 45 0.35 -15.43 5.21
C ASP A 45 1.22 -15.52 3.95
N VAL A 46 0.65 -15.24 2.77
CA VAL A 46 1.40 -15.29 1.51
C VAL A 46 1.88 -13.88 1.14
N ASP A 47 3.15 -13.77 0.79
CA ASP A 47 3.78 -12.57 0.23
C ASP A 47 3.24 -12.31 -1.19
N ILE A 48 2.04 -11.73 -1.28
CA ILE A 48 1.27 -11.59 -2.51
C ILE A 48 1.76 -10.37 -3.29
N LYS A 49 2.05 -10.60 -4.57
CA LYS A 49 2.59 -9.57 -5.45
C LYS A 49 1.53 -8.55 -5.87
N LEU A 50 2.02 -7.35 -6.19
CA LEU A 50 1.24 -6.34 -6.90
C LEU A 50 0.97 -6.77 -8.34
N THR A 51 -0.21 -6.43 -8.85
CA THR A 51 -0.51 -6.56 -10.27
C THR A 51 0.22 -5.47 -11.06
N LYS A 52 0.20 -5.54 -12.39
CA LYS A 52 0.71 -4.45 -13.24
C LYS A 52 0.03 -3.11 -12.94
N ALA A 53 -1.27 -3.14 -12.64
CA ALA A 53 -2.00 -1.95 -12.22
C ALA A 53 -1.55 -1.46 -10.85
N GLY A 54 -1.28 -2.36 -9.90
CA GLY A 54 -0.73 -2.02 -8.59
C GLY A 54 0.65 -1.36 -8.66
N ILE A 55 1.53 -1.86 -9.53
CA ILE A 55 2.84 -1.26 -9.78
C ILE A 55 2.68 0.14 -10.38
N TRP A 56 1.82 0.28 -11.41
CA TRP A 56 1.55 1.58 -12.01
C TRP A 56 0.97 2.58 -11.00
N GLN A 57 0.08 2.14 -10.10
CA GLN A 57 -0.44 2.97 -9.02
C GLN A 57 0.68 3.48 -8.11
N ALA A 58 1.58 2.58 -7.69
CA ALA A 58 2.72 2.94 -6.86
C ALA A 58 3.65 3.97 -7.55
N GLU A 59 3.93 3.77 -8.84
CA GLU A 59 4.72 4.71 -9.64
C GLU A 59 4.06 6.09 -9.72
N ARG A 60 2.76 6.14 -10.01
CA ARG A 60 2.02 7.41 -10.11
C ARG A 60 1.92 8.13 -8.78
N THR A 61 1.73 7.41 -7.69
CA THR A 61 1.79 7.95 -6.33
C THR A 61 3.17 8.54 -6.04
N GLY A 62 4.25 7.82 -6.39
CA GLY A 62 5.62 8.32 -6.23
C GLY A 62 5.88 9.60 -7.02
N ILE A 63 5.49 9.64 -8.30
CA ILE A 63 5.61 10.84 -9.15
C ILE A 63 4.85 12.03 -8.56
N TYR A 64 3.62 11.81 -8.08
CA TYR A 64 2.84 12.86 -7.45
C TYR A 64 3.49 13.38 -6.17
N LEU A 65 3.94 12.48 -5.30
CA LEU A 65 4.57 12.86 -4.02
C LEU A 65 5.94 13.52 -4.21
N ALA A 66 6.66 13.20 -5.29
CA ALA A 66 7.92 13.85 -5.64
C ALA A 66 7.78 15.34 -5.97
N ALA A 67 6.57 15.80 -6.33
CA ALA A 67 6.27 17.22 -6.51
C ALA A 67 6.05 17.97 -5.18
N THR A 68 6.06 17.26 -4.05
CA THR A 68 5.92 17.84 -2.71
C THR A 68 7.29 18.01 -2.04
N GLU A 69 7.31 18.50 -0.79
CA GLU A 69 8.54 18.52 0.01
C GLU A 69 9.16 17.11 0.12
N ARG A 70 10.48 17.03 0.26
CA ARG A 70 11.20 15.75 0.36
C ARG A 70 10.86 15.02 1.66
N PHE A 71 10.88 13.69 1.62
CA PHE A 71 10.76 12.87 2.83
C PHE A 71 12.15 12.54 3.36
N ASP A 72 12.34 12.71 4.67
CA ASP A 72 13.60 12.37 5.35
C ASP A 72 13.67 10.87 5.70
N ILE A 73 12.51 10.27 5.98
CA ILE A 73 12.38 8.88 6.43
C ILE A 73 11.22 8.23 5.68
N CYS A 74 11.47 7.04 5.12
CA CYS A 74 10.45 6.15 4.56
C CYS A 74 10.44 4.84 5.36
N LEU A 75 9.26 4.42 5.78
CA LEU A 75 9.03 3.15 6.46
C LEU A 75 8.02 2.35 5.64
N SER A 76 8.26 1.06 5.46
CA SER A 76 7.34 0.15 4.78
C SER A 76 6.96 -1.01 5.70
N SER A 77 5.86 -1.66 5.35
CA SER A 77 5.53 -2.98 5.87
C SER A 77 6.62 -4.02 5.50
N PRO A 78 6.71 -5.16 6.21
CA PRO A 78 7.58 -6.27 5.80
C PRO A 78 7.06 -7.06 4.59
N TYR A 79 5.79 -6.82 4.21
CA TYR A 79 5.12 -7.26 2.98
C TYR A 79 5.15 -6.17 1.92
#